data_AF-A0A094C599-F1
#
_entry.id   AF-A0A094C599-F1
#
_cell.length_a   1.000
_cell.length_b   1.000
_cell.length_c   1.000
_cell.angle_alpha   90.00
_cell.angle_beta   90.00
_cell.angle_gamma   90.00
#
_symmetry.space_group_name_H-M   'P 1'
#
loop_
_entity.id
_entity.type
_entity.pdbx_description
1 polymer ?
#
loop_
_entity_poly.entity_id
_entity_poly.type
_entity_poly.pdbx_seq_one_letter_code
_entity_poly.pdbx_strand_id
1 'polypeptide(L)'
;MLAVRASQLGQFVNAMKRRLAHELATVRRDEPMQRAICEVGYSKRPAARIQEHIAYKSTNYLMSFFRIIFHDRFPTRRYDIEGNVVLRCMTHEDAAVGEILLTTLAQAYTTDGGGFCHQAAGEKVSKANDIDHQSFCCREFLLSGVLAVESSCCQEFLLSKVLAAENSC
;
A
#
# COMPACT_ATOMS: atom_id res chain seq x y z
N MET A 1 -15.81 -11.03 17.61
CA MET A 1 -14.72 -10.30 16.93
C MET A 1 -13.42 -11.12 16.84
N LEU A 2 -12.93 -11.74 17.92
CA LEU A 2 -11.73 -12.60 17.91
C LEU A 2 -11.84 -13.82 16.96
N ALA A 3 -12.97 -14.53 16.96
CA ALA A 3 -13.19 -15.70 16.11
C ALA A 3 -13.07 -15.40 14.60
N VAL A 4 -13.57 -14.23 14.15
CA VAL A 4 -13.49 -13.81 12.74
C VAL A 4 -12.03 -13.54 12.35
N ARG A 5 -11.27 -12.83 13.20
CA ARG A 5 -9.85 -12.55 12.95
C ARG A 5 -9.01 -13.83 12.93
N ALA A 6 -9.31 -14.79 13.82
CA ALA A 6 -8.64 -16.08 13.84
C ALA A 6 -8.92 -16.88 12.55
N SER A 7 -10.16 -16.87 12.07
CA SER A 7 -10.53 -17.49 10.79
C SER A 7 -9.81 -16.83 9.61
N GLN A 8 -9.80 -15.49 9.53
CA GLN A 8 -9.08 -14.73 8.50
C GLN A 8 -7.58 -14.99 8.53
N LEU A 9 -6.97 -15.06 9.71
CA LEU A 9 -5.56 -15.43 9.87
C LEU A 9 -5.32 -16.86 9.37
N GLY A 10 -6.18 -17.81 9.72
CA GLY A 10 -6.09 -19.19 9.25
C GLY A 10 -6.18 -19.30 7.71
N GLN A 11 -7.08 -18.55 7.09
CA GLN A 11 -7.21 -18.46 5.64
C GLN A 11 -5.93 -17.91 5.00
N PHE A 12 -5.42 -16.80 5.53
CA PHE A 12 -4.17 -16.19 5.06
C PHE A 12 -2.97 -17.15 5.20
N VAL A 13 -2.82 -17.81 6.35
CA VAL A 13 -1.74 -18.78 6.58
C VAL A 13 -1.82 -19.94 5.59
N ASN A 14 -3.03 -20.47 5.32
CA ASN A 14 -3.21 -21.54 4.35
C ASN A 14 -2.88 -21.09 2.93
N ALA A 15 -3.23 -19.86 2.56
CA ALA A 15 -2.88 -19.29 1.26
C ALA A 15 -1.37 -19.08 1.10
N MET A 16 -0.71 -18.51 2.13
CA MET A 16 0.74 -18.38 2.18
C MET A 16 1.45 -19.73 2.07
N LYS A 17 0.97 -20.77 2.75
CA LYS A 17 1.54 -22.12 2.63
C LYS A 17 1.48 -22.65 1.19
N ARG A 18 0.34 -22.46 0.50
CA ARG A 18 0.22 -22.86 -0.92
C ARG A 18 1.17 -22.09 -1.81
N ARG A 19 1.24 -20.77 -1.63
CA ARG A 19 2.15 -19.89 -2.37
C ARG A 19 3.61 -20.30 -2.16
N LEU A 20 4.02 -20.46 -0.91
CA LEU A 20 5.37 -20.87 -0.56
C LEU A 20 5.65 -22.29 -1.06
N ALA A 21 4.72 -23.24 -1.02
CA ALA A 21 4.95 -24.58 -1.57
C ALA A 21 5.30 -24.53 -3.07
N HIS A 22 4.65 -23.64 -3.84
CA HIS A 22 4.97 -23.41 -5.24
C HIS A 22 6.32 -22.71 -5.43
N GLU A 23 6.59 -21.62 -4.70
CA GLU A 23 7.86 -20.88 -4.79
C GLU A 23 9.06 -21.73 -4.30
N LEU A 24 8.90 -22.50 -3.22
CA LEU A 24 9.94 -23.34 -2.60
C LEU A 24 10.26 -24.62 -3.39
N ALA A 25 9.41 -25.01 -4.34
CA ALA A 25 9.72 -26.11 -5.26
C ALA A 25 10.94 -25.79 -6.14
N THR A 26 11.34 -24.51 -6.24
CA THR A 26 12.38 -24.03 -7.17
C THR A 26 13.79 -23.88 -6.58
N VAL A 27 14.15 -24.57 -5.47
CA VAL A 27 15.51 -24.55 -4.84
C VAL A 27 15.93 -23.19 -4.24
N ARG A 28 15.26 -22.08 -4.55
CA ARG A 28 15.60 -20.71 -4.12
C ARG A 28 15.03 -20.33 -2.74
N ARG A 29 15.32 -21.12 -1.69
CA ARG A 29 14.77 -20.88 -0.34
C ARG A 29 15.37 -19.66 0.37
N ASP A 30 16.62 -19.33 0.06
CA ASP A 30 17.37 -18.23 0.70
C ASP A 30 17.21 -16.91 -0.06
N GLU A 31 16.40 -16.90 -1.12
CA GLU A 31 16.16 -15.71 -1.93
C GLU A 31 14.85 -15.03 -1.54
N PRO A 32 14.72 -13.72 -1.78
CA PRO A 32 13.45 -13.03 -1.62
C PRO A 32 12.35 -13.71 -2.43
N MET A 33 11.12 -13.67 -1.90
CA MET A 33 9.94 -14.11 -2.64
C MET A 33 9.88 -13.40 -4.00
N GLN A 34 9.40 -14.11 -5.03
CA GLN A 34 9.33 -13.55 -6.39
C GLN A 34 8.53 -12.24 -6.44
N ARG A 35 7.58 -12.09 -5.51
CA ARG A 35 6.79 -10.89 -5.30
C ARG A 35 6.70 -10.59 -3.80
N ALA A 36 6.81 -9.32 -3.41
CA ALA A 36 6.56 -8.93 -2.03
C ALA A 36 5.08 -9.16 -1.64
N ILE A 37 4.81 -9.24 -0.34
CA ILE A 37 3.43 -9.20 0.17
C ILE A 37 2.99 -7.74 0.19
N CYS A 38 1.85 -7.43 -0.43
CA CYS A 38 1.45 -6.05 -0.67
C CYS A 38 0.18 -5.65 0.10
N GLU A 39 0.04 -4.36 0.39
CA GLU A 39 -1.23 -3.72 0.75
C GLU A 39 -1.47 -2.59 -0.24
N VAL A 40 -2.70 -2.47 -0.72
CA VAL A 40 -3.12 -1.38 -1.60
C VAL A 40 -4.27 -0.66 -0.92
N GLY A 41 -4.24 0.66 -0.99
CA GLY A 41 -5.31 1.51 -0.52
C GLY A 41 -5.14 2.93 -1.04
N TYR A 42 -6.19 3.72 -0.93
CA TYR A 42 -6.18 5.13 -1.29
C TYR A 42 -6.18 6.02 -0.04
N SER A 43 -5.69 7.25 -0.17
CA SER A 43 -5.65 8.22 0.93
C SER A 43 -5.54 9.65 0.41
N LYS A 44 -6.17 10.59 1.12
CA LYS A 44 -5.94 12.04 0.92
C LYS A 44 -4.54 12.49 1.36
N ARG A 45 -3.94 11.76 2.31
CA ARG A 45 -2.63 12.07 2.91
C ARG A 45 -1.76 10.82 2.83
N PRO A 46 -1.36 10.38 1.62
CA PRO A 46 -0.70 9.08 1.45
C PRO A 46 0.63 9.03 2.21
N ALA A 47 1.40 10.11 2.23
CA ALA A 47 2.63 10.20 3.00
C ALA A 47 2.40 9.94 4.50
N ALA A 48 1.41 10.62 5.10
CA ALA A 48 1.07 10.42 6.50
C ALA A 48 0.55 9.00 6.75
N ARG A 49 -0.24 8.45 5.82
CA ARG A 49 -0.77 7.09 5.93
C ARG A 49 0.34 6.04 5.91
N ILE A 50 1.33 6.21 5.04
CA ILE A 50 2.52 5.34 5.01
C ILE A 50 3.27 5.43 6.34
N GLN A 51 3.48 6.63 6.88
CA GLN A 51 4.12 6.82 8.18
C GLN A 51 3.33 6.19 9.33
N GLU A 52 1.99 6.26 9.30
CA GLU A 52 1.13 5.57 10.26
C GLU A 52 1.35 4.04 10.23
N HIS A 53 1.43 3.44 9.04
CA HIS A 53 1.74 2.01 8.89
C HIS A 53 3.14 1.66 9.42
N ILE A 54 4.15 2.48 9.09
CA ILE A 54 5.52 2.35 9.62
C ILE A 54 5.56 2.53 11.15
N ALA A 55 4.65 3.30 11.73
CA ALA A 55 4.56 3.51 13.18
C ALA A 55 3.62 2.53 13.91
N TYR A 56 3.11 1.48 13.24
CA TYR A 56 2.09 0.56 13.78
C TYR A 56 0.77 1.25 14.21
N LYS A 57 0.48 2.43 13.67
CA LYS A 57 -0.74 3.19 14.01
C LYS A 57 -1.83 2.91 12.98
N SER A 58 -3.00 2.45 13.45
CA SER A 58 -4.18 2.23 12.60
C SER A 58 -3.87 1.38 11.34
N THR A 59 -3.00 0.38 11.52
CA THR A 59 -2.49 -0.47 10.45
C THR A 59 -3.27 -1.77 10.36
N ASN A 60 -3.21 -2.45 9.21
CA ASN A 60 -3.74 -3.79 9.07
C ASN A 60 -3.06 -4.74 10.08
N TYR A 61 -3.86 -5.49 10.83
CA TYR A 61 -3.34 -6.35 11.89
C TYR A 61 -2.46 -7.50 11.36
N LEU A 62 -2.74 -8.03 10.16
CA LEU A 62 -1.88 -9.04 9.53
C LEU A 62 -0.52 -8.44 9.16
N MET A 63 -0.52 -7.22 8.62
CA MET A 63 0.72 -6.52 8.30
C MET A 63 1.57 -6.28 9.56
N SER A 64 0.94 -5.87 10.67
CA SER A 64 1.62 -5.79 11.97
C SER A 64 2.20 -7.12 12.41
N PHE A 65 1.43 -8.20 12.33
CA PHE A 65 1.91 -9.54 12.71
C PHE A 65 3.12 -9.95 11.88
N PHE A 66 3.06 -9.76 10.55
CA PHE A 66 4.18 -10.04 9.66
C PHE A 66 5.43 -9.29 10.10
N ARG A 67 5.30 -7.98 10.25
CA ARG A 67 6.44 -7.13 10.58
C ARG A 67 7.07 -7.48 11.93
N ILE A 68 6.25 -7.77 12.95
CA ILE A 68 6.74 -8.21 14.27
C ILE A 68 7.51 -9.53 14.16
N ILE A 69 6.97 -10.53 13.44
CA ILE A 69 7.64 -11.82 13.24
C ILE A 69 8.97 -11.66 12.51
N PHE A 70 9.00 -10.83 11.46
CA PHE A 70 10.22 -10.60 10.69
C PHE A 70 11.26 -9.82 11.50
N HIS A 71 10.86 -8.83 12.30
CA HIS A 71 11.77 -8.11 13.18
C HIS A 71 12.34 -9.00 14.30
N ASP A 72 11.54 -9.90 14.85
CA ASP A 72 12.00 -10.89 15.83
C ASP A 72 12.98 -11.88 15.21
N ARG A 73 12.69 -12.39 14.02
CA ARG A 73 13.49 -13.43 13.36
C ARG A 73 14.74 -12.91 12.64
N PHE A 74 14.70 -11.67 12.16
CA PHE A 74 15.74 -11.03 11.34
C PHE A 74 16.13 -9.66 11.94
N PRO A 75 17.08 -9.64 12.90
CA PRO A 75 17.42 -8.43 13.67
C PRO A 75 17.98 -7.27 12.83
N THR A 76 18.51 -7.55 11.64
CA THR A 76 19.09 -6.55 10.73
C THR A 76 18.06 -5.65 10.06
N ARG A 77 16.75 -5.85 10.33
CA ARG A 77 15.62 -5.09 9.75
C ARG A 77 15.65 -5.00 8.22
N ARG A 78 16.24 -6.01 7.57
CA ARG A 78 16.30 -6.10 6.10
C ARG A 78 14.90 -6.19 5.47
N TYR A 79 13.93 -6.72 6.20
CA TYR A 79 12.56 -6.92 5.74
C TYR A 79 11.64 -6.02 6.56
N ASP A 80 11.27 -4.88 5.98
CA ASP A 80 10.38 -3.91 6.60
C ASP A 80 9.32 -3.43 5.59
N ILE A 81 8.32 -2.69 6.06
CA ILE A 81 7.27 -2.06 5.25
C ILE A 81 7.87 -0.88 4.49
N GLU A 82 7.67 -0.90 3.19
CA GLU A 82 7.90 0.24 2.31
C GLU A 82 6.57 0.66 1.66
N GLY A 83 6.37 1.97 1.52
CA GLY A 83 5.16 2.54 0.95
C GLY A 83 5.47 3.57 -0.12
N ASN A 84 4.78 3.47 -1.26
CA ASN A 84 4.95 4.36 -2.41
C ASN A 84 3.59 4.86 -2.91
N VAL A 85 3.57 6.08 -3.47
CA VAL A 85 2.40 6.61 -4.17
C VAL A 85 2.53 6.24 -5.64
N VAL A 86 1.61 5.42 -6.14
CA VAL A 86 1.70 4.82 -7.48
C VAL A 86 0.64 5.34 -8.45
N LEU A 87 -0.44 5.94 -7.95
CA LEU A 87 -1.52 6.48 -8.77
C LEU A 87 -2.10 7.74 -8.11
N ARG A 88 -2.32 8.78 -8.93
CA ARG A 88 -3.06 9.97 -8.55
C ARG A 88 -4.50 9.81 -8.99
N CYS A 89 -5.43 9.94 -8.04
CA CYS A 89 -6.86 9.91 -8.29
C CYS A 89 -7.39 11.35 -8.33
N MET A 90 -8.14 11.70 -9.38
CA MET A 90 -8.73 13.04 -9.53
C MET A 90 -10.19 13.06 -9.07
N THR A 91 -10.85 11.90 -9.11
CA THR A 91 -12.25 11.71 -8.71
C THR A 91 -12.41 10.60 -7.66
N HIS A 92 -13.62 10.45 -7.11
CA HIS A 92 -13.94 9.33 -6.21
C HIS A 92 -13.94 8.00 -6.95
N GLU A 93 -14.45 8.03 -8.16
CA GLU A 93 -14.51 6.91 -9.07
C GLU A 93 -13.09 6.42 -9.39
N ASP A 94 -12.14 7.34 -9.62
CA ASP A 94 -10.73 6.99 -9.82
C ASP A 94 -10.13 6.29 -8.59
N ALA A 95 -10.52 6.70 -7.38
CA ALA A 95 -10.03 6.09 -6.15
C ALA A 95 -10.52 4.65 -6.01
N ALA A 96 -11.81 4.40 -6.30
CA ALA A 96 -12.40 3.07 -6.27
C ALA A 96 -11.80 2.16 -7.36
N VAL A 97 -11.79 2.63 -8.61
CA VAL A 97 -11.28 1.88 -9.76
C VAL A 97 -9.77 1.66 -9.62
N GLY A 98 -9.03 2.66 -9.19
CA GLY A 98 -7.60 2.59 -8.94
C GLY A 98 -7.24 1.60 -7.85
N GLU A 99 -7.98 1.59 -6.74
CA GLU A 99 -7.80 0.59 -5.67
C GLU A 99 -8.06 -0.83 -6.20
N ILE A 100 -9.13 -1.05 -6.96
CA ILE A 100 -9.46 -2.37 -7.56
C ILE A 100 -8.36 -2.82 -8.52
N LEU A 101 -7.98 -1.95 -9.45
CA LEU A 101 -6.97 -2.23 -10.46
C LEU A 101 -5.62 -2.59 -9.81
N LEU A 102 -5.14 -1.74 -8.91
CA LEU A 102 -3.85 -1.94 -8.26
C LEU A 102 -3.86 -3.13 -7.30
N THR A 103 -4.95 -3.38 -6.57
CA THR A 103 -5.08 -4.56 -5.70
C THR A 103 -5.01 -5.85 -6.52
N THR A 104 -5.63 -5.85 -7.71
CA THR A 104 -5.64 -7.00 -8.62
C THR A 104 -4.27 -7.21 -9.24
N LEU A 105 -3.64 -6.16 -9.78
CA LEU A 105 -2.30 -6.23 -10.38
C LEU A 105 -1.23 -6.64 -9.36
N ALA A 106 -1.29 -6.08 -8.16
CA ALA A 106 -0.39 -6.42 -7.07
C ALA A 106 -0.72 -7.79 -6.46
N GLN A 107 -1.86 -8.40 -6.79
CA GLN A 107 -2.38 -9.61 -6.16
C GLN A 107 -2.33 -9.46 -4.63
N ALA A 108 -2.91 -8.38 -4.11
CA ALA A 108 -2.76 -7.95 -2.72
C ALA A 108 -3.82 -8.56 -1.78
N TYR A 109 -4.59 -9.55 -2.23
CA TYR A 109 -5.62 -10.17 -1.40
C TYR A 109 -5.03 -11.18 -0.42
N THR A 110 -5.76 -11.46 0.67
CA THR A 110 -5.36 -12.53 1.60
C THR A 110 -5.63 -13.93 1.06
N THR A 111 -6.51 -14.06 0.07
CA THR A 111 -6.99 -15.35 -0.47
C THR A 111 -5.94 -16.12 -1.25
N ASP A 112 -5.00 -15.42 -1.88
CA ASP A 112 -3.88 -15.98 -2.65
C ASP A 112 -2.54 -15.92 -1.88
N GLY A 113 -2.52 -15.41 -0.65
CA GLY A 113 -1.29 -15.21 0.13
C GLY A 113 -0.41 -14.10 -0.46
N GLY A 114 -1.01 -13.22 -1.25
CA GLY A 114 -0.32 -12.18 -1.99
C GLY A 114 -0.29 -10.84 -1.26
N GLY A 115 -1.22 -10.61 -0.34
CA GLY A 115 -1.26 -9.35 0.40
C GLY A 115 -2.14 -9.38 1.64
N PHE A 116 -2.40 -8.18 2.16
CA PHE A 116 -3.12 -7.96 3.41
C PHE A 116 -4.58 -7.51 3.21
N CYS A 117 -5.06 -7.40 1.96
CA CYS A 117 -6.42 -6.95 1.67
C CYS A 117 -7.44 -8.08 1.93
N HIS A 118 -8.30 -7.88 2.93
CA HIS A 118 -9.34 -8.85 3.34
C HIS A 118 -10.71 -8.62 2.69
N GLN A 119 -10.95 -7.39 2.25
CA GLN A 119 -12.24 -6.94 1.71
C GLN A 119 -12.06 -6.65 0.24
N ALA A 120 -13.16 -6.76 -0.52
CA ALA A 120 -13.13 -6.37 -1.91
C ALA A 120 -12.73 -4.90 -2.02
N ALA A 121 -11.75 -4.62 -2.88
CA ALA A 121 -11.36 -3.25 -3.19
C ALA A 121 -12.59 -2.47 -3.70
N GLY A 122 -12.71 -1.20 -3.32
CA GLY A 122 -13.91 -0.40 -3.64
C GLY A 122 -15.11 -0.55 -2.70
N GLU A 123 -15.11 -1.44 -1.70
CA GLU A 123 -16.20 -1.50 -0.70
C GLU A 123 -16.17 -0.33 0.29
N LYS A 124 -14.99 0.23 0.57
CA LYS A 124 -14.81 1.31 1.57
C LYS A 124 -14.79 2.71 0.96
N VAL A 125 -15.49 2.93 -0.15
CA VAL A 125 -15.55 4.25 -0.82
C VAL A 125 -16.42 5.24 -0.03
N SER A 126 -17.08 4.81 1.05
CA SER A 126 -17.86 5.70 1.93
C SER A 126 -17.06 6.88 2.49
N LYS A 127 -15.76 6.71 2.78
CA LYS A 127 -14.88 7.84 3.17
C LYS A 127 -14.50 8.75 2.01
N ALA A 128 -14.67 8.27 0.78
CA ALA A 128 -14.54 9.06 -0.43
C ALA A 128 -15.81 9.89 -0.65
N ASN A 129 -17.00 9.37 -0.34
CA ASN A 129 -18.25 10.12 -0.48
C ASN A 129 -18.39 11.32 0.49
N ASP A 130 -17.62 11.37 1.58
CA ASP A 130 -17.58 12.49 2.54
C ASP A 130 -16.70 13.68 2.07
N ILE A 131 -16.36 13.72 0.79
CA ILE A 131 -15.42 14.69 0.24
C ILE A 131 -16.22 15.60 -0.70
N ASP A 132 -16.24 16.89 -0.39
CA ASP A 132 -16.74 17.89 -1.33
C ASP A 132 -15.86 17.84 -2.59
N HIS A 133 -16.49 17.78 -3.78
CA HIS A 133 -15.81 17.64 -5.08
C HIS A 133 -14.68 18.67 -5.28
N GLN A 134 -14.75 19.81 -4.58
CA GLN A 134 -13.74 20.87 -4.58
C GLN A 134 -12.45 20.56 -3.81
N SER A 135 -12.42 19.52 -2.97
CA SER A 135 -11.29 19.16 -2.10
C SER A 135 -10.39 18.04 -2.65
N PHE A 136 -10.71 17.48 -3.82
CA PHE A 136 -9.68 16.90 -4.67
C PHE A 136 -8.81 18.05 -5.17
N CYS A 137 -7.59 18.11 -4.65
CA CYS A 137 -6.69 19.25 -4.81
C CYS A 137 -6.61 19.75 -6.27
N CYS A 138 -7.41 20.80 -6.48
CA CYS A 138 -7.32 21.92 -7.41
C CYS A 138 -7.34 21.65 -8.93
N ARG A 139 -8.45 22.13 -9.50
CA ARG A 139 -8.60 22.89 -10.76
C ARG A 139 -8.43 22.17 -12.10
N GLU A 140 -9.57 22.07 -12.78
CA GLU A 140 -9.75 22.27 -14.21
C GLU A 140 -8.85 23.42 -14.75
N PHE A 141 -7.86 23.11 -15.60
CA PHE A 141 -7.09 23.93 -16.57
C PHE A 141 -5.78 23.17 -16.87
N LEU A 142 -5.31 22.85 -18.07
CA LEU A 142 -5.72 23.13 -19.45
C LEU A 142 -5.00 22.11 -20.34
N LEU A 143 -5.68 21.65 -21.39
CA LEU A 143 -5.03 21.30 -22.66
C LEU A 143 -4.37 22.57 -23.22
N SER A 144 -3.11 22.81 -22.91
CA SER A 144 -2.14 23.61 -23.70
C SER A 144 -0.86 23.76 -22.91
N GLY A 145 0.27 23.70 -23.61
CA GLY A 145 1.57 23.52 -22.99
C GLY A 145 2.07 24.67 -22.13
N VAL A 146 3.15 24.34 -21.43
CA VAL A 146 4.20 25.26 -20.95
C VAL A 146 3.76 26.24 -19.84
N LEU A 147 4.38 26.04 -18.66
CA LEU A 147 4.56 26.99 -17.55
C LEU A 147 3.29 27.59 -16.93
N ALA A 148 2.84 26.98 -15.83
CA ALA A 148 2.18 27.70 -14.75
C ALA A 148 2.66 27.15 -13.41
N VAL A 149 3.65 27.87 -12.87
CA VAL A 149 4.07 27.84 -11.48
C VAL A 149 2.99 28.53 -10.67
N GLU A 150 2.43 27.87 -9.64
CA GLU A 150 2.11 28.51 -8.36
C GLU A 150 1.63 27.47 -7.32
N SER A 151 2.39 27.42 -6.22
CA SER A 151 2.17 26.79 -4.91
C SER A 151 1.08 25.72 -4.79
N SER A 152 1.47 24.44 -4.85
CA SER A 152 0.68 23.34 -4.28
C SER A 152 1.43 22.69 -3.12
N CYS A 153 0.66 22.29 -2.11
CA CYS A 153 1.07 21.58 -0.88
C CYS A 153 1.99 20.36 -1.11
N CYS A 154 2.11 19.88 -2.35
CA CYS A 154 2.82 18.66 -2.70
C CYS A 154 4.30 18.85 -3.10
N GLN A 155 4.78 20.09 -3.28
CA GLN A 155 6.16 20.30 -3.75
C GLN A 155 7.23 20.08 -2.66
N GLU A 156 6.92 20.40 -1.38
CA GLU A 156 7.86 20.16 -0.26
C GLU A 156 8.15 18.66 -0.02
N PHE A 157 7.18 17.78 -0.27
CA PHE A 157 7.37 16.35 -0.02
C PHE A 157 8.19 15.64 -1.11
N LEU A 158 8.05 16.06 -2.37
CA LEU A 158 8.84 15.51 -3.47
C LEU A 158 10.26 16.07 -3.50
N LEU A 159 10.44 17.38 -3.25
CA LEU A 159 11.78 17.99 -3.21
C LEU A 159 12.62 17.49 -2.04
N SER A 160 12.02 17.27 -0.85
CA SER A 160 12.77 16.77 0.31
C SER A 160 13.30 15.34 0.12
N LYS A 161 12.62 14.50 -0.67
CA LYS A 161 13.08 13.14 -0.96
C LYS A 161 14.04 13.05 -2.13
N VAL A 162 13.89 13.91 -3.14
CA VAL A 162 14.83 13.98 -4.28
C VAL A 162 16.18 14.55 -3.82
N LEU A 163 16.19 15.61 -3.01
CA LEU A 163 17.43 16.19 -2.48
C LEU A 163 18.14 15.30 -1.44
N ALA A 164 17.42 14.39 -0.78
CA ALA A 164 18.02 13.41 0.12
C ALA A 164 18.72 12.26 -0.63
N ALA A 165 18.32 11.97 -1.87
CA ALA A 165 18.93 10.95 -2.71
C ALA A 165 20.19 11.45 -3.45
N GLU A 166 20.31 12.75 -3.70
CA GLU A 166 21.46 13.34 -4.40
C GLU A 166 22.67 13.64 -3.50
N ASN A 167 22.52 13.59 -2.17
CA ASN A 167 23.61 13.87 -1.21
C ASN A 167 24.18 12.61 -0.52
N SER A 168 23.87 11.41 -1.02
CA SER A 168 24.56 10.18 -0.61
C SER A 168 25.31 9.55 -1.78
N CYS A 169 26.38 10.22 -2.20
CA CYS A 169 27.53 9.66 -2.91
C CYS A 169 28.78 10.34 -2.36
#